data_AF-A0A0F8Y4T2-F1
#
_entry.id   AF-A0A0F8Y4T2-F1
#
_cell.length_a   1.000
_cell.length_b   1.000
_cell.length_c   1.000
_cell.angle_alpha   90.00
_cell.angle_beta   90.00
_cell.angle_gamma   90.00
#
_symmetry.space_group_name_H-M   'P 1'
#
loop_
_entity.id
_entity.type
_entity.pdbx_description
1 polymer ?
#
loop_
_entity_poly.entity_id
_entity_poly.type
_entity_poly.pdbx_seq_one_letter_code
_entity_poly.pdbx_strand_id
1 'polypeptide(L)' 'MLKFAPEGTPFIAVFFILTVVSIFVFGPRWTILPLVLLFFMLYFFRDPERVTPPGPGYISPADGKVLFTEHEPEEQFLG' A
#
# COMPACT_ATOMS: atom_id res chain seq x y z
N MET A 1 11.90 -12.44 -0.78
CA MET A 1 12.18 -11.48 -1.89
C MET A 1 11.34 -10.25 -1.64
N LEU A 2 11.89 -9.05 -1.83
CA LEU A 2 11.12 -7.81 -1.69
C LEU A 2 10.08 -7.76 -2.82
N LYS A 3 8.81 -8.00 -2.49
CA LYS A 3 7.68 -7.90 -3.42
C LYS A 3 6.94 -6.59 -3.13
N PHE A 4 6.31 -6.04 -4.16
CA PHE A 4 5.48 -4.84 -4.05
C PHE A 4 4.10 -5.13 -4.60
N ALA A 5 3.09 -4.49 -4.01
CA ALA A 5 1.74 -4.47 -4.56
C ALA A 5 1.77 -3.86 -5.97
N PRO A 6 1.15 -4.48 -6.99
CA PRO A 6 1.14 -3.96 -8.36
C PRO A 6 0.68 -2.49 -8.45
N GLU A 7 -0.27 -2.11 -7.60
CA GLU A 7 -0.87 -0.78 -7.49
C GLU A 7 0.14 0.28 -6.98
N GLY A 8 1.21 -0.15 -6.29
CA GLY A 8 2.25 0.72 -5.75
C GLY A 8 3.27 1.20 -6.77
N THR A 9 3.44 0.46 -7.87
CA THR A 9 4.42 0.74 -8.94
C THR A 9 4.35 2.18 -9.47
N PRO A 10 3.17 2.74 -9.83
CA PRO A 10 3.10 4.12 -10.32
C PRO A 10 3.53 5.15 -9.27
N PHE A 11 3.18 4.97 -8.00
CA PHE A 11 3.57 5.90 -6.93
C PHE A 11 5.07 5.87 -6.66
N ILE A 12 5.64 4.66 -6.59
CA ILE A 12 7.09 4.48 -6.42
C ILE A 12 7.85 5.15 -7.58
N ALA A 13 7.39 4.95 -8.82
CA ALA A 13 8.02 5.54 -10.01
C ALA A 13 7.97 7.08 -9.98
N VAL A 14 6.82 7.68 -9.64
CA VAL A 14 6.67 9.14 -9.54
C VAL A 14 7.61 9.72 -8.47
N PHE A 15 7.62 9.16 -7.26
CA PHE A 15 8.50 9.67 -6.20
C PHE A 15 9.98 9.42 -6.46
N PHE A 16 10.32 8.35 -7.18
CA PHE A 16 11.69 8.11 -7.65
C PHE A 16 12.13 9.20 -8.63
N ILE A 17 11.32 9.49 -9.65
CA ILE A 17 11.59 10.56 -10.62
C ILE A 17 11.71 11.91 -9.90
N LEU A 18 10.79 12.24 -9.00
CA LEU A 18 10.84 13.49 -8.22
C LEU A 18 12.11 13.61 -7.38
N THR A 19 12.55 12.50 -6.77
CA THR A 19 13.80 12.46 -5.99
C THR A 19 15.01 12.73 -6.88
N VAL A 20 15.08 12.06 -8.04
CA VAL A 20 16.16 12.23 -9.02
C VAL A 20 16.15 13.66 -9.58
N VAL A 21 15.01 14.19 -10.01
CA VAL A 21 14.93 15.56 -10.52
C VAL A 21 15.30 16.58 -9.45
N SER A 22 14.85 16.37 -8.21
CA SER A 22 15.13 17.29 -7.11
C SER A 22 16.63 17.43 -6.81
N ILE A 23 17.39 16.33 -6.90
CA ILE A 23 18.84 16.37 -6.64
C ILE A 23 19.59 17.24 -7.65
N PHE A 24 19.15 17.23 -8.92
CA PHE A 24 19.80 18.00 -9.99
C PHE A 24 19.35 19.46 -10.04
N VAL A 25 18.10 19.76 -9.68
CA VAL A 25 17.52 21.12 -9.81
C VAL A 25 17.69 21.95 -8.53
N PHE A 26 17.45 21.35 -7.36
CA PHE A 26 17.40 22.08 -6.08
C PHE A 26 18.56 21.72 -5.14
N GLY A 27 19.34 20.70 -5.49
CA GLY A 27 20.46 20.21 -4.69
C GLY A 27 20.04 19.39 -3.45
N PRO A 28 21.02 18.83 -2.72
CA PRO A 28 20.79 17.76 -1.75
C PRO A 28 19.85 18.13 -0.59
N ARG A 29 19.85 19.41 -0.19
CA ARG A 29 19.05 19.89 0.96
C ARG A 29 17.54 19.77 0.72
N TRP A 30 17.10 20.01 -0.51
CA TRP A 30 15.68 19.96 -0.90
C TRP A 30 15.24 18.55 -1.35
N THR A 31 16.18 17.64 -1.59
CA THR A 31 15.91 16.25 -1.96
C THR A 31 15.45 15.39 -0.78
N ILE A 32 15.67 15.83 0.47
CA ILE A 32 15.32 15.07 1.68
C ILE A 32 13.83 14.71 1.69
N LEU A 33 12.95 15.66 1.38
CA LEU A 33 11.51 15.44 1.40
C LEU A 33 11.03 14.38 0.39
N PRO A 34 11.30 14.50 -0.93
CA PRO A 34 10.90 13.48 -1.89
C PRO A 34 11.58 12.13 -1.62
N LEU A 35 12.80 12.13 -1.08
CA LEU A 35 13.49 10.89 -0.69
C LEU A 35 12.77 10.16 0.46
N VAL A 36 12.36 10.88 1.51
CA VAL A 36 11.57 10.30 2.61
C VAL A 36 10.25 9.74 2.09
N LEU A 37 9.58 10.47 1.18
CA LEU A 37 8.32 10.01 0.59
C LEU A 37 8.52 8.77 -0.30
N LEU A 38 9.62 8.70 -1.06
CA LEU A 38 9.99 7.49 -1.81
C LEU A 38 10.13 6.28 -0.88
N PHE A 39 10.87 6.43 0.22
CA PHE A 39 11.01 5.37 1.22
C PHE A 39 9.68 5.00 1.88
N PHE A 40 8.81 5.97 2.14
CA PHE A 40 7.47 5.72 2.63
C PHE A 40 6.64 4.90 1.62
N MET A 41 6.68 5.23 0.32
CA MET A 41 5.97 4.46 -0.70
C MET A 41 6.50 3.03 -0.80
N LEU A 42 7.82 2.85 -0.77
CA LEU A 42 8.45 1.52 -0.73
C LEU A 42 8.01 0.72 0.51
N TYR A 43 7.88 1.36 1.66
CA TYR A 43 7.43 0.72 2.90
C TYR A 43 5.92 0.42 2.89
N PHE A 44 5.11 1.33 2.35
CA PHE A 44 3.65 1.22 2.34
C PHE A 44 3.17 0.14 1.36
N PHE A 45 3.73 0.10 0.15
CA PHE A 45 3.34 -0.86 -0.89
C PHE A 45 4.14 -2.16 -0.85
N ARG A 46 4.96 -2.39 0.18
CA ARG A 46 5.64 -3.67 0.35
C ARG A 46 4.59 -4.78 0.53
N ASP A 47 4.81 -5.89 -0.15
CA ASP A 47 3.99 -7.08 -0.04
C ASP A 47 4.79 -8.17 0.70
N PRO A 48 4.70 -8.22 2.04
CA PRO A 48 5.38 -9.26 2.82
C PRO A 48 4.65 -10.60 2.67
N GLU A 49 5.36 -11.69 2.88
CA GLU A 49 4.76 -13.02 2.93
C GLU A 49 3.77 -13.10 4.12
N ARG A 50 2.52 -13.51 3.83
CA ARG A 50 1.45 -13.60 4.84
C ARG A 50 1.15 -15.07 5.13
N VAL A 51 1.03 -15.40 6.41
CA VAL A 51 0.60 -16.74 6.86
C VAL A 51 -0.90 -16.67 7.13
N THR A 52 -1.68 -17.47 6.42
CA THR A 52 -3.13 -17.56 6.62
C THR A 52 -3.48 -18.70 7.58
N PRO A 53 -4.52 -18.55 8.42
CA PRO A 53 -5.02 -19.66 9.24
C PRO A 53 -5.54 -20.82 8.36
N PRO A 54 -5.33 -22.09 8.74
CA PRO A 54 -5.84 -23.23 8.00
C PRO A 54 -7.35 -23.45 8.25
N GLY A 55 -8.06 -23.98 7.25
CA GLY A 55 -9.48 -24.35 7.32
C GLY A 55 -10.38 -23.53 6.38
N PRO A 56 -11.66 -23.92 6.23
CA PRO A 56 -12.62 -23.15 5.45
C PRO A 56 -13.05 -21.88 6.19
N GLY A 57 -13.11 -20.75 5.48
CA GLY A 57 -13.60 -19.48 6.04
C GLY A 57 -13.09 -18.25 5.31
N TYR A 58 -13.57 -17.08 5.74
CA TYR A 58 -13.08 -15.78 5.28
C TYR A 58 -12.06 -15.22 6.26
N ILE A 59 -11.08 -14.50 5.74
CA ILE A 59 -10.04 -13.84 6.54
C ILE A 59 -10.38 -12.36 6.62
N SER A 60 -10.35 -11.79 7.83
CA SER A 60 -10.52 -10.35 8.00
C SER A 60 -9.41 -9.59 7.28
N PRO A 61 -9.72 -8.54 6.50
CA PRO A 61 -8.69 -7.76 5.81
C PRO A 61 -7.83 -6.94 6.77
N ALA A 62 -8.35 -6.61 7.96
CA ALA A 62 -7.69 -5.80 8.97
C ALA A 62 -8.10 -6.23 10.39
N ASP A 63 -7.30 -5.82 11.38
CA ASP A 63 -7.65 -5.95 12.80
C ASP A 63 -8.71 -4.91 13.18
N GLY A 64 -9.73 -5.35 13.92
CA GLY A 64 -10.82 -4.49 14.33
C GLY A 64 -11.77 -5.19 15.30
N LYS A 65 -12.79 -4.47 15.77
CA LYS A 65 -13.83 -5.03 16.63
C LYS A 65 -15.14 -5.12 15.85
N VAL A 66 -15.69 -6.32 15.73
CA VAL A 66 -17.06 -6.51 15.22
C VAL A 66 -18.03 -5.94 16.26
N LEU A 67 -18.86 -4.98 15.86
CA LEU A 67 -19.85 -4.34 16.75
C LEU A 67 -21.24 -4.94 16.58
N PHE A 68 -21.67 -5.18 15.34
CA PHE A 68 -22.90 -5.88 15.01
C PHE A 68 -22.73 -6.57 13.65
N THR A 69 -23.52 -7.61 13.42
CA THR A 69 -23.65 -8.28 12.13
C THR A 69 -25.14 -8.43 11.85
N GLU A 70 -25.59 -7.94 10.71
CA GLU A 70 -26.99 -8.02 10.28
C GLU A 70 -27.04 -8.52 8.84
N HIS A 71 -28.10 -9.24 8.49
CA HIS A 71 -28.30 -9.74 7.15
C HIS A 71 -28.98 -8.65 6.31
N GLU A 72 -28.18 -7.86 5.60
CA GLU A 72 -28.68 -6.85 4.67
C GLU A 72 -28.61 -7.41 3.25
N PRO A 73 -29.76 -7.62 2.56
CA PRO A 73 -29.75 -8.09 1.18
C PRO A 73 -29.22 -6.99 0.28
N GLU A 74 -27.95 -7.08 -0.11
CA GLU A 74 -27.30 -6.08 -0.95
C GLU A 74 -27.69 -6.29 -2.42
N GLU A 75 -28.81 -5.68 -2.85
CA GLU A 75 -29.39 -5.88 -4.19
C GLU A 75 -28.42 -5.56 -5.35
N GLN A 76 -27.42 -4.73 -5.11
CA GLN A 76 -26.38 -4.38 -6.09
C GLN A 76 -25.48 -5.57 -6.48
N PHE A 77 -25.41 -6.62 -5.68
CA PHE A 77 -24.60 -7.82 -5.93
C PHE A 77 -25.43 -9.08 -6.20
N LEU A 78 -26.75 -8.95 -6.34
CA LEU A 78 -27.69 -10.04 -6.66
C LEU A 78 -27.97 -10.20 -8.18
N GLY A 79 -27.24 -9.47 -9.03
CA GLY A 79 -27.35 -9.50 -10.50
C GLY A 79 -26.32 -10.39 -11.19
#